data_AF-A0A924Y9L2-F1
#
_entry.id   AF-A0A924Y9L2-F1
#
_cell.length_a   1.000
_cell.length_b   1.000
_cell.length_c   1.000
_cell.angle_alpha   90.00
_cell.angle_beta   90.00
_cell.angle_gamma   90.00
#
_symmetry.space_group_name_H-M   'P 1'
#
loop_
_entity.id
_entity.type
_entity.pdbx_description
1 polymer ?
#
loop_
_entity_poly.entity_id
_entity_poly.type
_entity_poly.pdbx_seq_one_letter_code
_entity_poly.pdbx_strand_id
1 'polypeptide(L)'
;MLLKYFLDKSLAQASYMVADTDAGEALIIDPARDITPYLEAASQEGVRIAHVAETHIHADFASGARELAEATGARLYLSAEGGTDWQYAYHTGNTRLL
;
A
#
# COMPACT_ATOMS: atom_id res chain seq x y z
N MET A 1 16.78 4.86 6.03
CA MET A 1 16.00 3.91 5.20
C MET A 1 15.77 2.63 5.98
N LEU A 2 14.51 2.26 6.15
CA LEU A 2 14.07 1.02 6.81
C LEU A 2 13.19 0.23 5.85
N LEU A 3 13.32 -1.09 5.86
CA LEU A 3 12.51 -2.02 5.06
C LEU A 3 11.91 -3.07 6.01
N LYS A 4 10.59 -3.23 5.99
CA LYS A 4 9.89 -4.37 6.62
C LYS A 4 9.19 -5.21 5.58
N TYR A 5 9.20 -6.50 5.84
CA TYR A 5 8.58 -7.55 5.04
C TYR A 5 7.40 -8.15 5.82
N PHE A 6 6.26 -8.29 5.15
CA PHE A 6 5.07 -8.93 5.68
C PHE A 6 4.70 -10.09 4.76
N LEU A 7 4.34 -11.23 5.35
CA LEU A 7 3.99 -12.44 4.61
C LEU A 7 2.68 -13.02 5.14
N ASP A 8 1.67 -13.05 4.28
CA ASP A 8 0.54 -13.95 4.45
C ASP A 8 0.97 -15.34 3.94
N LYS A 9 1.16 -16.28 4.88
CA LYS A 9 1.59 -17.64 4.56
C LYS A 9 0.53 -18.47 3.85
N SER A 10 -0.75 -18.17 4.07
CA SER A 10 -1.86 -18.91 3.47
C SER A 10 -2.03 -18.54 2.00
N LEU A 11 -1.83 -17.25 1.68
CA LEU A 11 -1.92 -16.73 0.32
C LEU A 11 -0.56 -16.73 -0.41
N ALA A 12 0.54 -17.02 0.30
CA ALA A 12 1.90 -16.80 -0.18
C ALA A 12 2.12 -15.36 -0.70
N GLN A 13 1.42 -14.40 -0.09
CA GLN A 13 1.40 -13.00 -0.48
C GLN A 13 2.43 -12.21 0.32
N ALA A 14 3.29 -11.49 -0.39
CA ALA A 14 4.31 -10.64 0.20
C ALA A 14 3.96 -9.17 0.02
N SER A 15 4.07 -8.41 1.10
CA SER A 15 3.92 -6.96 1.09
C SER A 15 5.06 -6.30 1.86
N TYR A 16 5.29 -5.01 1.60
CA TYR A 16 6.47 -4.32 2.09
C TYR A 16 6.13 -2.96 2.67
N MET A 17 6.85 -2.56 3.70
CA MET A 17 6.94 -1.17 4.15
C MET A 17 8.35 -0.67 3.91
N VAL A 18 8.48 0.39 3.12
CA VAL A 18 9.74 1.14 2.94
C VAL A 18 9.58 2.47 3.63
N ALA A 19 10.46 2.79 4.57
CA ALA A 19 10.37 4.02 5.36
C ALA A 19 11.64 4.86 5.26
N ASP A 20 11.43 6.17 5.09
CA ASP A 20 12.40 7.19 5.39
C ASP A 20 12.18 7.66 6.83
N THR A 21 13.01 7.15 7.74
CA THR A 21 12.93 7.45 9.17
C THR A 21 13.35 8.88 9.50
N ASP A 22 14.15 9.52 8.65
CA ASP A 22 14.56 10.92 8.87
C ASP A 22 13.43 11.87 8.45
N ALA A 23 12.72 11.55 7.37
CA ALA A 23 11.52 12.27 6.95
C ALA A 23 10.26 11.90 7.77
N GLY A 24 10.28 10.78 8.48
CA GLY A 24 9.13 10.28 9.25
C GLY A 24 8.01 9.72 8.37
N GLU A 25 8.31 9.26 7.15
CA GLU A 25 7.34 8.82 6.15
C GLU A 25 7.58 7.39 5.67
N ALA A 26 6.49 6.68 5.36
CA ALA A 26 6.51 5.32 4.84
C ALA A 26 5.61 5.11 3.62
N LEU A 27 6.08 4.22 2.74
CA LEU A 27 5.35 3.63 1.62
C LEU A 27 5.01 2.18 1.95
N ILE A 28 3.73 1.80 1.79
CA ILE A 28 3.31 0.40 1.77
C ILE A 28 3.14 -0.07 0.32
N ILE A 29 3.67 -1.23 -0.01
CA ILE A 29 3.59 -1.86 -1.33
C ILE A 29 2.78 -3.15 -1.22
N ASP A 30 1.76 -3.28 -2.08
CA ASP A 30 0.84 -4.43 -2.20
C ASP A 30 0.16 -4.83 -0.87
N PRO A 31 -0.47 -3.89 -0.14
CA PRO A 31 -1.06 -4.19 1.17
C PRO A 31 -2.17 -5.24 1.09
N ALA A 32 -2.14 -6.19 2.02
CA ALA A 32 -3.24 -7.11 2.30
C ALA A 32 -4.47 -6.35 2.84
N ARG A 33 -5.64 -7.01 2.76
CA ARG A 33 -6.92 -6.43 3.18
C ARG A 33 -6.98 -6.04 4.66
N ASP A 34 -6.35 -6.83 5.53
CA ASP A 34 -6.16 -6.46 6.93
C ASP A 34 -4.98 -5.49 7.03
N ILE A 35 -5.30 -4.23 7.34
CA ILE A 35 -4.33 -3.15 7.35
C ILE A 35 -3.63 -2.98 8.70
N THR A 36 -4.08 -3.70 9.73
CA THR A 36 -3.61 -3.56 11.11
C THR A 36 -2.10 -3.74 11.24
N PRO A 37 -1.47 -4.77 10.62
CA PRO A 37 -0.02 -4.98 10.74
C PRO A 37 0.81 -3.80 10.22
N TYR A 38 0.33 -3.09 9.20
CA TYR A 38 1.03 -1.94 8.63
C TYR A 38 0.94 -0.71 9.56
N LEU A 39 -0.26 -0.45 10.10
CA LEU A 39 -0.48 0.66 11.04
C LEU A 39 0.35 0.47 12.32
N GLU A 40 0.39 -0.73 12.87
CA GLU A 40 1.21 -1.07 14.03
C GLU A 40 2.70 -0.95 13.73
N ALA A 41 3.15 -1.46 12.58
CA ALA A 41 4.55 -1.36 12.18
C ALA A 41 5.00 0.09 11.98
N ALA A 42 4.17 0.93 11.35
CA ALA A 42 4.47 2.35 11.16
C ALA A 42 4.54 3.09 12.51
N SER A 43 3.59 2.80 13.41
CA SER A 43 3.58 3.36 14.77
C SER A 43 4.83 2.98 15.58
N GLN A 44 5.24 1.70 15.53
CA GLN A 44 6.45 1.22 16.20
C GLN A 44 7.74 1.90 15.72
N GLU A 45 7.81 2.20 14.42
CA GLU A 45 8.97 2.86 13.82
C GLU A 45 8.89 4.40 13.88
N GLY A 46 7.82 4.96 14.44
CA GLY A 46 7.63 6.40 14.54
C GLY A 46 7.46 7.11 13.19
N VAL A 47 6.92 6.42 12.18
CA VAL A 47 6.70 6.96 10.83
C VAL A 47 5.22 7.00 10.50
N ARG A 48 4.81 7.92 9.63
CA ARG A 48 3.45 7.97 9.08
C ARG A 48 3.41 7.27 7.72
N ILE A 49 2.38 6.47 7.45
CA ILE A 49 2.13 5.92 6.12
C ILE A 49 1.63 7.08 5.24
N ALA A 50 2.53 7.66 4.45
CA ALA A 50 2.23 8.78 3.56
C ALA A 50 1.84 8.29 2.16
N HIS A 51 2.24 7.07 1.82
CA HIS A 51 2.13 6.51 0.49
C HIS A 51 1.69 5.05 0.51
N VAL A 52 0.88 4.68 -0.48
CA VAL A 52 0.50 3.29 -0.74
C VAL A 52 0.60 3.05 -2.25
N ALA A 53 1.26 1.98 -2.66
CA ALA A 53 1.40 1.61 -4.06
C ALA A 53 0.96 0.17 -4.28
N GLU A 54 0.43 -0.08 -5.48
CA GLU A 54 0.18 -1.43 -5.97
C GLU A 54 1.03 -1.69 -7.21
N THR A 55 1.58 -2.89 -7.29
CA THR A 55 2.36 -3.35 -8.45
C THR A 55 1.44 -3.69 -9.63
N HIS A 56 0.25 -4.23 -9.36
CA HIS A 56 -0.76 -4.62 -10.34
C HIS A 56 -2.14 -4.80 -9.69
N ILE A 57 -3.17 -5.02 -10.52
CA ILE A 57 -4.50 -5.42 -10.04
C ILE A 57 -4.41 -6.90 -9.64
N HIS A 58 -4.48 -7.18 -8.34
CA HIS A 58 -4.33 -8.53 -7.79
C HIS A 58 -5.50 -9.46 -8.15
N ALA A 59 -5.21 -10.74 -8.39
CA ALA A 59 -6.18 -11.75 -8.82
C ALA A 59 -6.45 -12.84 -7.78
N ASP A 60 -5.65 -12.86 -6.72
CA ASP A 60 -5.51 -13.92 -5.72
C ASP A 60 -5.76 -13.44 -4.29
N PHE A 61 -5.72 -12.13 -4.05
CA PHE A 61 -6.11 -11.52 -2.78
C PHE A 61 -6.84 -10.18 -2.96
N ALA A 62 -7.61 -9.80 -1.95
CA ALA A 62 -8.23 -8.48 -1.90
C ALA A 62 -7.23 -7.45 -1.37
N SER A 63 -6.92 -6.45 -2.18
CA SER A 63 -6.05 -5.34 -1.78
C SER A 63 -6.62 -4.55 -0.60
N GLY A 64 -5.73 -4.11 0.30
CA GLY A 64 -6.01 -3.13 1.34
C GLY A 64 -5.61 -1.71 0.97
N ALA A 65 -5.26 -1.44 -0.30
CA ALA A 65 -4.69 -0.15 -0.68
C ALA A 65 -5.66 1.01 -0.40
N ARG A 66 -6.92 0.84 -0.78
CA ARG A 66 -7.97 1.81 -0.50
C ARG A 66 -8.21 1.98 1.00
N GLU A 67 -8.27 0.89 1.75
CA GLU A 67 -8.50 0.91 3.20
C GLU A 67 -7.37 1.62 3.93
N LEU A 68 -6.11 1.39 3.56
CA LEU A 68 -4.98 2.14 4.10
C LEU A 68 -5.06 3.63 3.74
N ALA A 69 -5.36 3.96 2.49
CA ALA A 69 -5.46 5.35 2.05
C ALA A 69 -6.58 6.11 2.77
N GLU A 70 -7.75 5.48 2.96
CA GLU A 70 -8.87 6.03 3.73
C GLU A 70 -8.52 6.22 5.21
N ALA A 71 -7.82 5.25 5.83
CA ALA A 71 -7.46 5.30 7.24
C ALA A 71 -6.34 6.31 7.58
N THR A 72 -5.44 6.58 6.64
CA THR A 72 -4.20 7.35 6.89
C THR A 72 -4.14 8.68 6.15
N GLY A 73 -4.99 8.88 5.13
CA GLY A 73 -4.85 9.97 4.18
C GLY A 73 -3.66 9.79 3.22
N ALA A 74 -3.06 8.60 3.16
CA ALA A 74 -1.97 8.31 2.25
C ALA A 74 -2.35 8.52 0.78
N ARG A 75 -1.38 8.97 -0.01
CA ARG A 75 -1.53 9.05 -1.47
C ARG A 75 -1.42 7.66 -2.08
N LEU A 76 -2.35 7.31 -2.96
CA LEU A 76 -2.34 6.07 -3.72
C LEU A 76 -1.53 6.23 -5.02
N TYR A 77 -0.71 5.25 -5.35
CA TYR A 77 0.05 5.16 -6.60
C TYR A 77 -0.33 3.88 -7.33
N LEU A 78 -1.04 4.02 -8.44
CA LEU A 78 -1.60 2.89 -9.21
C LEU A 78 -1.20 3.04 -10.67
N SER A 79 -1.01 1.93 -11.38
CA SER A 79 -0.67 1.96 -12.81
C SER A 79 -1.86 2.42 -13.68
N ALA A 80 -1.59 3.25 -14.71
CA ALA A 80 -2.52 3.56 -15.80
C ALA A 80 -2.23 2.80 -17.10
N GLU A 81 -1.27 1.89 -17.11
CA GLU A 81 -0.76 1.23 -18.32
C GLU A 81 -1.62 0.05 -18.84
N GLY A 82 -2.80 -0.18 -18.24
CA GLY A 82 -3.65 -1.33 -18.57
C GLY A 82 -4.57 -1.17 -19.78
N GLY A 83 -4.66 0.01 -20.40
CA GLY A 83 -5.64 0.25 -21.48
C GLY A 83 -7.08 0.37 -20.98
N THR A 84 -8.07 0.45 -21.87
CA THR A 84 -9.46 0.81 -21.48
C THR A 84 -10.20 -0.27 -20.68
N ASP A 85 -9.76 -1.51 -20.77
CA ASP A 85 -10.39 -2.69 -20.18
C ASP A 85 -9.70 -3.17 -18.89
N TRP A 86 -8.56 -2.57 -18.52
CA TRP A 86 -7.79 -2.94 -17.34
C TRP A 86 -7.40 -1.71 -16.51
N GLN A 87 -8.36 -1.19 -15.74
CA GLN A 87 -8.22 0.03 -14.94
C GLN A 87 -8.65 -0.20 -13.49
N TYR A 88 -8.05 0.53 -12.57
CA TYR A 88 -8.46 0.51 -11.17
C TYR A 88 -9.80 1.22 -10.97
N ALA A 89 -10.80 0.51 -10.47
CA ALA A 89 -12.16 1.04 -10.30
C ALA A 89 -12.32 1.97 -9.08
N TYR A 90 -11.35 2.01 -8.16
CA TYR A 90 -11.47 2.68 -6.87
C TYR A 90 -10.48 3.83 -6.64
N HIS A 91 -9.87 4.38 -7.71
CA HIS A 91 -9.03 5.56 -7.57
C HIS A 91 -9.84 6.76 -7.07
N THR A 92 -9.31 7.51 -6.10
CA THR A 92 -9.98 8.68 -5.50
C THR A 92 -9.22 9.97 -5.86
N GLY A 93 -9.68 11.13 -5.35
CA GLY A 93 -8.98 12.40 -5.55
C GLY A 93 -7.55 12.44 -5.00
N ASN A 94 -7.18 11.51 -4.11
CA ASN A 94 -5.81 11.38 -3.58
C ASN A 94 -5.04 10.22 -4.25
N THR A 95 -5.43 9.82 -5.46
CA THR A 95 -4.71 8.84 -6.29
C THR A 95 -3.87 9.55 -7.35
N ARG A 96 -2.61 9.12 -7.48
CA ARG A 96 -1.76 9.40 -8.61
C ARG A 96 -1.72 8.15 -9.50
N LEU A 97 -2.31 8.26 -10.67
CA LEU A 97 -2.11 7.28 -11.72
C LEU A 97 -0.71 7.49 -12.34
N LEU A 98 0.04 6.39 -12.47
CA LEU A 98 1.41 6.35 -12.98
C LEU A 98 1.43 5.86 -14.43
#